data_AF-A0AAD4I624-F1
#
_entry.id   AF-A0AAD4I624-F1
#
_cell.length_a   1.000
_cell.length_b   1.000
_cell.length_c   1.000
_cell.angle_alpha   90.00
_cell.angle_beta   90.00
_cell.angle_gamma   90.00
#
_symmetry.space_group_name_H-M   'P 1'
#
loop_
_entity.id
_entity.type
_entity.pdbx_description
1 polymer ?
#
loop_
_entity_poly.entity_id
_entity_poly.type
_entity_poly.pdbx_seq_one_letter_code
_entity_poly.pdbx_strand_id
1 'polypeptide(L)'
;MDSLPRPFTIEVDGKPIAKVNGPLDEESYDGQTCKHAKTGSEPAIFELKQYRLISDGLVLSRELVEDLTLKPKRVYWFRADTYPVHHRVIAGKDGNNFSLQMSGSTLMADGDTVFACLLREQAQKVIVKMQA
;
A
#
# COMPACT_ATOMS: atom_id res chain seq x y z
N MET A 1 -5.90 -12.63 6.45
CA MET A 1 -6.39 -11.82 7.58
C MET A 1 -6.76 -10.44 7.07
N ASP A 2 -7.83 -9.84 7.58
CA ASP A 2 -8.33 -8.53 7.17
C ASP A 2 -7.97 -7.41 8.15
N SER A 3 -7.40 -7.77 9.30
CA SER A 3 -6.94 -6.86 10.34
C SER A 3 -5.67 -7.41 10.98
N LEU A 4 -4.79 -6.52 11.46
CA LEU A 4 -3.61 -6.87 12.25
C LEU A 4 -3.72 -6.28 13.66
N PRO A 5 -3.19 -6.97 14.69
CA PRO A 5 -3.46 -6.61 16.10
C PRO A 5 -2.68 -5.39 16.61
N ARG A 6 -1.68 -4.91 15.87
CA ARG A 6 -0.85 -3.76 16.24
C ARG A 6 -0.50 -2.93 15.01
N PRO A 7 -0.16 -1.64 15.19
CA PRO A 7 0.42 -0.84 14.14
C PRO A 7 1.75 -1.41 13.65
N PHE A 8 2.13 -1.09 12.42
CA PHE A 8 3.35 -1.58 11.79
C PHE A 8 3.88 -0.60 10.73
N THR A 9 5.14 -0.75 10.34
CA THR A 9 5.69 -0.10 9.14
C THR A 9 5.86 -1.13 8.04
N ILE A 10 5.90 -0.67 6.79
CA ILE A 10 6.15 -1.51 5.61
C ILE A 10 7.44 -1.05 4.96
N GLU A 11 8.35 -1.98 4.71
CA GLU A 11 9.54 -1.76 3.89
C GLU A 11 9.44 -2.54 2.59
N VAL A 12 9.83 -1.87 1.50
CA VAL A 12 9.96 -2.45 0.17
C VAL A 12 11.42 -2.32 -0.23
N ASP A 13 12.08 -3.45 -0.42
CA ASP A 13 13.52 -3.52 -0.68
C ASP A 13 14.36 -2.75 0.37
N GLY A 14 13.97 -2.89 1.64
CA GLY A 14 14.64 -2.26 2.79
C GLY A 14 14.38 -0.76 2.96
N LYS A 15 13.61 -0.12 2.07
CA LYS A 15 13.19 1.28 2.21
C LYS A 15 11.74 1.35 2.72
N PRO A 16 11.44 2.16 3.75
CA PRO A 16 10.09 2.23 4.25
C PRO A 16 9.19 3.01 3.29
N ILE A 17 7.91 2.61 3.20
CA ILE A 17 6.88 3.42 2.56
C ILE A 17 6.73 4.69 3.40
N ALA A 18 6.90 5.83 2.75
CA ALA A 18 6.88 7.13 3.40
C ALA A 18 5.45 7.55 3.74
N LYS A 19 5.30 8.28 4.85
CA LYS A 19 4.07 9.04 5.11
C LYS A 19 3.86 10.10 4.03
N VAL A 20 2.62 10.56 3.88
CA VAL A 20 2.31 11.65 2.95
C VAL A 20 2.77 12.98 3.55
N ASN A 21 3.67 13.65 2.83
CA ASN A 21 4.02 15.05 3.10
C ASN A 21 3.36 15.94 2.03
N GLY A 22 2.64 16.97 2.47
CA GLY A 22 1.93 17.91 1.59
C GLY A 22 0.54 17.42 1.13
N PRO A 23 -0.12 18.15 0.22
CA PRO A 23 -1.47 17.82 -0.25
C PRO A 23 -1.47 16.55 -1.13
N LEU A 24 -2.67 15.98 -1.27
CA LEU A 24 -3.02 15.03 -2.33
C LEU A 24 -3.29 15.87 -3.60
N ASP A 25 -2.38 15.80 -4.55
CA ASP A 25 -2.26 16.69 -5.70
C ASP A 25 -2.46 16.00 -7.06
N GLU A 26 -2.78 14.70 -7.04
CA GLU A 26 -3.16 13.92 -8.21
C GLU A 26 -4.67 13.62 -8.19
N GLU A 27 -5.24 13.31 -9.36
CA GLU A 27 -6.60 12.81 -9.49
C GLU A 27 -6.58 11.34 -9.91
N SER A 28 -7.33 10.52 -9.19
CA SER A 28 -7.60 9.13 -9.57
C SER A 28 -8.51 9.05 -10.79
N TYR A 29 -8.64 7.85 -11.36
CA TYR A 29 -9.53 7.59 -12.50
C TYR A 29 -10.98 8.03 -12.25
N ASP A 30 -11.45 7.97 -11.01
CA ASP A 30 -12.80 8.38 -10.60
C ASP A 30 -12.90 9.81 -10.02
N GLY A 31 -11.85 10.61 -10.19
CA GLY A 31 -11.84 12.04 -9.87
C GLY A 31 -11.62 12.37 -8.39
N GLN A 32 -11.04 11.46 -7.62
CA GLN A 32 -10.69 11.71 -6.22
C GLN A 32 -9.26 12.22 -6.11
N THR A 33 -9.03 13.07 -5.12
CA THR A 33 -7.66 13.50 -4.79
C THR A 33 -6.87 12.34 -4.21
N CYS A 34 -5.70 12.09 -4.79
CA CYS A 34 -4.80 11.03 -4.38
C CYS A 34 -3.34 11.50 -4.47
N LYS A 35 -2.41 10.62 -4.10
CA LYS A 35 -0.97 10.85 -4.27
C LYS A 35 -0.25 9.54 -4.44
N HIS A 36 0.61 9.42 -5.45
CA HIS A 36 1.37 8.18 -5.68
C HIS A 36 2.27 7.91 -4.48
N ALA A 37 2.14 6.72 -3.92
CA ALA A 37 2.94 6.25 -2.81
C ALA A 37 4.43 6.18 -3.17
N LYS A 38 5.26 6.58 -2.22
CA LYS A 38 6.71 6.59 -2.34
C LYS A 38 7.35 5.93 -1.14
N THR A 39 8.59 5.50 -1.31
CA THR A 39 9.51 5.19 -0.22
C THR A 39 10.22 6.48 0.24
N GLY A 40 10.74 6.51 1.47
CA GLY A 40 11.41 7.71 1.99
C GLY A 40 12.01 7.51 3.37
N SER A 41 12.45 8.59 4.01
CA SER A 41 13.09 8.55 5.33
C SER A 41 12.12 8.57 6.51
N GLU A 42 10.90 9.07 6.30
CA GLU A 42 9.87 9.16 7.34
C GLU A 42 8.81 8.06 7.13
N PRO A 43 8.89 6.93 7.85
CA PRO A 43 8.00 5.80 7.63
C PRO A 43 6.55 6.12 8.01
N ALA A 44 5.60 5.70 7.17
CA ALA A 44 4.20 5.66 7.54
C ALA A 44 3.95 4.55 8.58
N ILE A 45 3.20 4.87 9.64
CA ILE A 45 2.73 3.90 10.63
C ILE A 45 1.34 3.46 10.20
N PHE A 46 1.22 2.19 9.86
CA PHE A 46 0.01 1.60 9.33
C PHE A 46 -0.77 0.86 10.40
N GLU A 47 -2.09 0.88 10.25
CA GLU A 47 -3.00 -0.09 10.81
C GLU A 47 -3.71 -0.84 9.67
N LEU A 48 -3.85 -2.15 9.77
CA LEU A 48 -4.75 -2.91 8.91
C LEU A 48 -6.04 -3.17 9.68
N LYS A 49 -7.16 -2.59 9.22
CA LYS A 49 -8.48 -2.74 9.83
C LYS A 49 -9.53 -2.96 8.75
N GLN A 50 -10.27 -4.06 8.81
CA GLN A 50 -11.37 -4.37 7.89
C GLN A 50 -10.97 -4.22 6.40
N TYR A 51 -9.86 -4.85 6.01
CA TYR A 51 -9.27 -4.81 4.68
C TYR A 51 -8.70 -3.45 4.23
N ARG A 52 -8.69 -2.43 5.10
CA ARG A 52 -8.15 -1.10 4.82
C ARG A 52 -6.79 -0.93 5.48
N LEU A 53 -5.79 -0.58 4.68
CA LEU A 53 -4.45 -0.26 5.14
C LEU A 53 -4.36 1.26 5.36
N ILE A 54 -4.47 1.67 6.62
CA ILE A 54 -4.71 3.05 7.03
C ILE A 54 -3.46 3.65 7.67
N SER A 55 -3.14 4.91 7.38
CA SER A 55 -2.13 5.71 8.08
C SER A 55 -2.56 7.18 8.06
N ASP A 56 -2.54 7.86 9.21
CA ASP A 56 -2.88 9.29 9.35
C ASP A 56 -4.18 9.73 8.65
N GLY A 57 -5.23 8.90 8.73
CA GLY A 57 -6.53 9.17 8.10
C GLY A 57 -6.56 8.98 6.57
N LEU A 58 -5.48 8.43 6.00
CA LEU A 58 -5.38 8.06 4.60
C LEU A 58 -5.37 6.54 4.45
N VAL A 59 -5.79 6.05 3.28
CA VAL A 59 -5.77 4.64 2.90
C VAL A 59 -4.73 4.45 1.79
N LEU A 60 -3.83 3.50 1.98
CA LEU A 60 -2.88 3.06 0.96
C LEU A 60 -3.47 1.88 0.19
N SER A 61 -3.75 2.06 -1.10
CA SER A 61 -4.27 0.97 -1.94
C SER A 61 -4.09 1.24 -3.44
N ARG A 62 -4.64 0.36 -4.25
CA ARG A 62 -4.78 0.47 -5.71
C ARG A 62 -6.17 0.97 -6.08
N GLU A 63 -6.29 1.59 -7.24
CA GLU A 63 -7.59 1.91 -7.85
C GLU A 63 -8.35 0.64 -8.23
N LEU A 64 -9.68 0.68 -8.19
CA LEU A 64 -10.52 -0.44 -8.63
C LEU A 64 -10.55 -0.58 -10.15
N VAL A 65 -10.43 0.53 -10.88
CA VAL A 65 -10.39 0.57 -12.34
C VAL A 65 -8.96 0.86 -12.77
N GLU A 66 -8.35 -0.10 -13.45
CA GLU A 66 -6.98 -0.04 -13.95
C GLU A 66 -6.94 -0.56 -15.40
N ASP A 67 -5.86 -0.25 -16.13
CA ASP A 67 -5.63 -0.91 -17.41
C ASP A 67 -5.48 -2.44 -17.24
N LEU A 68 -5.76 -3.21 -18.29
CA LEU A 68 -5.73 -4.68 -18.25
C LEU A 68 -4.32 -5.28 -18.45
N THR A 69 -3.26 -4.46 -18.47
CA THR A 69 -1.90 -4.98 -18.63
C THR A 69 -1.41 -5.61 -17.33
N LEU A 70 -0.44 -6.53 -17.44
CA LEU A 70 0.24 -7.10 -16.28
C LEU A 70 1.40 -6.23 -15.76
N LYS A 71 1.50 -4.97 -16.23
CA LYS A 71 2.50 -4.02 -15.73
C LYS A 71 2.25 -3.73 -14.24
N PRO A 72 3.30 -3.34 -13.49
CA PRO A 72 3.15 -2.87 -12.13
C PRO A 72 2.06 -1.80 -12.01
N LYS A 73 1.16 -1.96 -11.05
CA LYS A 73 0.03 -1.05 -10.83
C LYS A 73 0.42 0.03 -9.84
N ARG A 74 -0.08 1.24 -10.07
CA ARG A 74 0.18 2.36 -9.17
C ARG A 74 -0.50 2.11 -7.83
N VAL A 75 0.17 2.52 -6.77
CA VAL A 75 -0.36 2.46 -5.42
C VAL A 75 -0.44 3.90 -4.94
N TYR A 76 -1.61 4.30 -4.47
CA TYR A 76 -1.87 5.67 -4.06
C TYR A 76 -2.30 5.75 -2.61
N TRP A 77 -2.07 6.93 -2.05
CA TRP A 77 -2.73 7.41 -0.85
C TRP A 77 -4.04 8.07 -1.22
N PHE A 78 -5.12 7.58 -0.63
CA PHE A 78 -6.47 8.12 -0.75
C PHE A 78 -6.97 8.62 0.60
N ARG A 79 -7.96 9.51 0.61
CA ARG A 79 -8.62 9.88 1.87
C ARG A 79 -9.45 8.70 2.38
N ALA A 80 -9.49 8.47 3.70
CA ALA A 80 -10.23 7.33 4.25
C ALA A 80 -11.78 7.48 4.20
N ASP A 81 -12.27 8.72 4.03
CA ASP A 81 -13.68 9.08 3.98
C ASP A 81 -14.33 8.80 2.61
N THR A 82 -13.56 8.33 1.64
CA THR A 82 -14.08 8.05 0.31
C THR A 82 -14.74 6.67 0.23
N TYR A 83 -15.88 6.62 -0.47
CA TYR A 83 -16.68 5.41 -0.68
C TYR A 83 -15.89 4.40 -1.56
N PRO A 84 -15.97 3.08 -1.30
CA PRO A 84 -14.93 2.14 -1.71
C PRO A 84 -14.80 1.99 -3.23
N VAL A 85 -13.69 2.53 -3.74
CA VAL A 85 -13.17 2.35 -5.11
C VAL A 85 -11.72 1.87 -5.10
N HIS A 86 -11.31 1.22 -4.01
CA HIS A 86 -9.96 0.72 -3.83
C HIS A 86 -9.95 -0.77 -3.55
N HIS A 87 -8.87 -1.43 -3.97
CA HIS A 87 -8.70 -2.85 -3.70
C HIS A 87 -8.54 -3.13 -2.19
N ARG A 88 -9.04 -4.30 -1.78
CA ARG A 88 -8.87 -4.81 -0.40
C ARG A 88 -7.43 -5.22 -0.15
N VAL A 89 -6.94 -4.94 1.05
CA VAL A 89 -5.64 -5.42 1.54
C VAL A 89 -5.84 -6.62 2.45
N ILE A 90 -5.09 -7.68 2.19
CA ILE A 90 -5.13 -8.92 2.97
C ILE A 90 -3.73 -9.19 3.52
N ALA A 91 -3.65 -9.47 4.81
CA ALA A 91 -2.43 -9.96 5.45
C ALA A 91 -2.35 -11.49 5.44
N GLY A 92 -1.21 -12.04 5.02
CA GLY A 92 -0.82 -13.42 5.26
C GLY A 92 0.14 -13.49 6.46
N LYS A 93 0.14 -14.62 7.18
CA LYS A 93 1.10 -14.89 8.26
C LYS A 93 1.78 -16.22 8.00
N ASP A 94 3.11 -16.21 7.99
CA ASP A 94 3.94 -17.40 7.89
C ASP A 94 5.00 -17.36 9.00
N GLY A 95 4.83 -18.25 9.99
CA GLY A 95 5.58 -18.18 11.25
C GLY A 95 5.43 -16.82 11.92
N ASN A 96 6.54 -16.09 12.03
CA ASN A 96 6.60 -14.74 12.62
C ASN A 96 6.55 -13.62 11.57
N ASN A 97 6.51 -13.95 10.28
CA ASN A 97 6.49 -12.98 9.20
C ASN A 97 5.07 -12.67 8.75
N PHE A 98 4.81 -11.41 8.43
CA PHE A 98 3.58 -10.97 7.80
C PHE A 98 3.85 -10.57 6.35
N SER A 99 2.96 -10.98 5.45
CA SER A 99 2.90 -10.52 4.07
C SER A 99 1.64 -9.71 3.85
N LEU A 100 1.67 -8.75 2.92
CA LEU A 100 0.50 -7.96 2.54
C LEU A 100 0.25 -8.14 1.05
N GLN A 101 -1.02 -8.29 0.70
CA GLN A 101 -1.46 -8.42 -0.69
C GLN A 101 -2.60 -7.44 -0.96
N MET A 102 -2.50 -6.72 -2.08
CA MET A 102 -3.54 -5.81 -2.58
C MET A 102 -4.16 -6.45 -3.82
N SER A 103 -5.30 -7.15 -3.69
CA SER A 103 -5.88 -7.93 -4.80
C SER A 103 -4.88 -8.91 -5.45
N GLY A 104 -4.21 -9.71 -4.60
CA GLY A 104 -3.30 -10.78 -5.04
C GLY A 104 -1.91 -10.33 -5.48
N SER A 105 -1.65 -9.01 -5.56
CA SER A 105 -0.33 -8.46 -5.85
C SER A 105 0.46 -8.14 -4.59
N THR A 106 1.79 -8.24 -4.66
CA THR A 106 2.70 -7.72 -3.62
C THR A 106 3.16 -6.30 -3.98
N LEU A 107 3.80 -5.60 -3.05
CA LEU A 107 4.41 -4.31 -3.33
C LEU A 107 5.81 -4.46 -3.94
N MET A 108 6.22 -3.46 -4.70
CA MET A 108 7.56 -3.26 -5.24
C MET A 108 7.87 -1.76 -5.30
N ALA A 109 9.14 -1.42 -5.42
CA ALA A 109 9.61 -0.07 -5.64
C ALA A 109 10.39 0.00 -6.96
N ASP A 110 10.17 1.07 -7.70
CA ASP A 110 11.00 1.50 -8.82
C ASP A 110 11.51 2.91 -8.50
N GLY A 111 12.82 3.03 -8.26
CA GLY A 111 13.41 4.23 -7.66
C GLY A 111 12.86 4.52 -6.26
N ASP A 112 12.17 5.65 -6.12
CA ASP A 112 11.46 6.06 -4.90
C ASP A 112 9.98 5.72 -4.93
N THR A 113 9.44 5.25 -6.06
CA THR A 113 8.01 5.16 -6.31
C THR A 113 7.51 3.74 -6.06
N VAL A 114 6.38 3.61 -5.35
CA VAL A 114 5.83 2.31 -4.94
C VAL A 114 4.76 1.85 -5.92
N PHE A 115 4.82 0.58 -6.29
CA PHE A 115 3.88 -0.08 -7.17
C PHE A 115 3.43 -1.42 -6.58
N ALA A 116 2.36 -1.95 -7.14
CA ALA A 116 1.88 -3.29 -6.92
C ALA A 116 2.31 -4.21 -8.08
N CYS A 117 3.12 -5.20 -7.77
CA CYS A 117 3.62 -6.17 -8.74
C CYS A 117 2.59 -7.30 -8.94
N LEU A 118 2.02 -7.37 -10.14
CA LEU A 118 1.09 -8.43 -10.53
C LEU A 118 1.82 -9.76 -10.85
N LEU A 119 3.08 -9.68 -11.30
CA LEU A 119 3.90 -10.82 -11.65
C LEU A 119 4.74 -11.26 -10.44
N ARG A 120 4.43 -12.44 -9.87
CA ARG A 120 5.11 -12.93 -8.67
C ARG A 120 6.62 -13.14 -8.84
N GLU A 121 7.07 -13.43 -10.05
CA GLU A 121 8.50 -13.62 -10.36
C GLU A 121 9.31 -12.33 -10.22
N GLN A 122 8.65 -11.17 -10.26
CA GLN A 122 9.25 -9.84 -10.09
C GLN A 122 8.99 -9.26 -8.68
N ALA A 123 8.44 -10.08 -7.78
CA ALA A 123 8.17 -9.68 -6.41
C ALA A 123 9.46 -9.29 -5.67
N GLN A 124 9.48 -8.09 -5.12
CA GLN A 124 10.54 -7.66 -4.22
C GLN A 124 10.27 -8.12 -2.79
N LYS A 125 11.31 -8.06 -1.95
CA LYS A 125 11.19 -8.35 -0.53
C LYS A 125 10.38 -7.24 0.15
N VAL A 126 9.18 -7.58 0.61
CA VAL A 126 8.34 -6.72 1.43
C VAL A 126 8.42 -7.20 2.88
N ILE A 127 8.74 -6.29 3.80
CA ILE A 127 8.86 -6.59 5.23
C ILE A 127 7.83 -5.77 5.99
N VAL A 128 7.00 -6.44 6.79
CA VAL A 128 6.08 -5.81 7.74
C VAL A 128 6.72 -5.83 9.12
N LYS A 129 7.01 -4.65 9.68
CA LYS A 129 7.63 -4.50 10.99
C LYS A 129 6.60 -4.01 12.01
N MET A 130 6.11 -4.93 12.83
CA MET A 130 5.19 -4.62 13.92
C MET A 130 5.84 -3.62 14.88
N GLN A 131 5.11 -2.57 15.25
CA GLN A 131 5.54 -1.64 16.28
C GLN A 131 5.37 -2.30 17.66
N ALA A 132 6.32 -2.01 18.55
CA ALA A 132 6.35 -2.58 19.90
C ALA A 132 5.16 -2.11 20.74
#